data_AF-A0A526TAS0-F1
#
_entry.id   AF-A0A526TAS0-F1
#
_cell.length_a   1.000
_cell.length_b   1.000
_cell.length_c   1.000
_cell.angle_alpha   90.00
_cell.angle_beta   90.00
_cell.angle_gamma   90.00
#
_symmetry.space_group_name_H-M   'P 1'
#
loop_
_entity.id
_entity.type
_entity.pdbx_description
1 polymer ?
#
loop_
_entity_poly.entity_id
_entity_poly.type
_entity_poly.pdbx_seq_one_letter_code
_entity_poly.pdbx_strand_id
1 'polypeptide(L)' 'AGSRLFVAREIHDEFVRRVAEFAGRLRIGHGIEAETEIGPLINARQAGKVVGYIKAGRDEGAELIAGGSRLTGEPYD' A
#
# COMPACT_ATOMS: atom_id res chain seq x y z
N ALA A 1 -8.40 -10.85 -1.92
CA ALA A 1 -8.05 -9.43 -2.07
C ALA A 1 -8.77 -8.87 -3.29
N GLY A 2 -9.38 -7.68 -3.16
CA GLY A 2 -9.94 -6.94 -4.30
C GLY A 2 -8.88 -6.02 -4.91
N SER A 3 -7.92 -6.58 -5.65
CA SER A 3 -6.74 -5.85 -6.15
C SER A 3 -7.02 -4.87 -7.30
N ARG A 4 -8.24 -4.83 -7.82
CA ARG A 4 -8.70 -3.89 -8.84
C ARG A 4 -10.11 -3.43 -8.49
N LEU A 5 -10.27 -2.11 -8.38
CA LEU A 5 -11.55 -1.48 -8.08
C LEU A 5 -12.01 -0.71 -9.33
N PHE A 6 -13.24 -0.97 -9.77
CA PHE A 6 -13.91 -0.16 -10.77
C PHE A 6 -14.88 0.78 -10.06
N VAL A 7 -14.75 2.07 -10.30
CA VAL A 7 -15.47 3.11 -9.57
C VAL A 7 -16.28 3.92 -10.56
N ALA A 8 -17.54 4.22 -10.20
CA ALA A 8 -18.39 5.09 -11.01
C ALA A 8 -17.71 6.45 -11.20
N ARG A 9 -17.78 6.99 -12.42
CA ARG A 9 -17.02 8.19 -12.82
C ARG A 9 -17.30 9.37 -11.90
N GLU A 10 -18.55 9.49 -11.45
CA GLU A 10 -19.08 10.59 -10.63
C GLU A 10 -18.42 10.67 -9.25
N ILE A 11 -17.87 9.56 -8.74
CA ILE A 11 -17.25 9.50 -7.41
C ILE A 11 -15.77 9.11 -7.46
N HIS A 12 -15.19 8.94 -8.65
CA HIS A 12 -13.84 8.40 -8.83
C HIS A 12 -12.79 9.16 -8.00
N ASP A 13 -12.69 10.47 -8.18
CA ASP A 13 -11.63 11.27 -7.57
C ASP A 13 -11.78 11.34 -6.05
N GLU A 14 -13.01 11.48 -5.57
CA GLU A 14 -13.29 11.46 -4.13
C GLU A 14 -12.98 10.10 -3.52
N PHE A 15 -13.35 9.01 -4.20
CA PHE A 15 -13.07 7.66 -3.76
C PHE A 15 -11.56 7.41 -3.67
N VAL A 16 -10.80 7.75 -4.73
CA VAL A 16 -9.34 7.61 -4.76
C VAL A 16 -8.68 8.38 -3.61
N ARG A 17 -9.09 9.63 -3.38
CA ARG A 17 -8.58 10.45 -2.27
C ARG A 17 -8.84 9.79 -0.91
N ARG A 18 -10.07 9.36 -0.65
CA ARG A 18 -10.45 8.72 0.63
C ARG A 18 -9.70 7.39 0.85
N VAL A 19 -9.49 6.60 -0.20
CA VAL A 19 -8.69 5.37 -0.13
C VAL A 19 -7.24 5.67 0.20
N ALA A 20 -6.65 6.69 -0.43
CA ALA A 20 -5.29 7.12 -0.12
C ALA A 20 -5.15 7.63 1.33
N GLU A 21 -6.08 8.45 1.79
CA GLU A 21 -6.13 8.94 3.19
C GLU A 21 -6.32 7.79 4.20
N PHE A 22 -7.10 6.77 3.85
CA PHE A 22 -7.24 5.58 4.68
C PHE A 22 -5.93 4.79 4.71
N ALA A 23 -5.32 4.51 3.55
CA ALA A 23 -4.06 3.78 3.46
C ALA A 23 -2.93 4.46 4.23
N GLY A 24 -2.84 5.79 4.20
CA GLY A 24 -1.83 6.56 4.93
C GLY A 24 -2.00 6.58 6.46
N ARG A 25 -3.15 6.12 7.00
CA ARG A 25 -3.40 6.05 8.45
C ARG A 25 -3.21 4.65 9.04
N LEU A 26 -3.02 3.63 8.21
CA LEU A 26 -2.85 2.26 8.66
C LEU A 26 -1.59 2.12 9.50
N ARG A 27 -1.73 1.52 10.68
CA ARG A 27 -0.60 1.22 11.56
C ARG A 27 0.09 -0.06 11.13
N ILE A 28 1.32 0.10 10.62
CA ILE A 28 2.18 -1.01 10.23
C ILE A 28 3.06 -1.38 11.43
N GLY A 29 3.20 -2.67 11.71
CA GLY A 29 3.96 -3.11 12.89
C GLY A 29 4.08 -4.61 13.03
N HIS A 30 4.53 -5.05 14.20
CA HIS A 30 4.63 -6.48 14.51
C HIS A 30 3.23 -7.08 14.71
N GLY A 31 2.96 -8.23 14.08
CA GLY A 31 1.63 -8.84 14.07
C GLY A 31 1.12 -9.40 15.40
N ILE A 32 1.88 -9.25 16.49
CA ILE A 32 1.44 -9.63 17.85
C ILE A 32 0.96 -8.41 18.65
N GLU A 33 1.25 -7.20 18.17
CA GLU A 33 0.86 -5.96 18.82
C GLU A 33 -0.61 -5.64 18.49
N ALA A 34 -1.39 -5.30 19.51
CA ALA A 34 -2.83 -5.08 19.36
C ALA A 34 -3.18 -3.88 18.46
N GLU A 35 -2.29 -2.90 18.37
CA GLU A 35 -2.48 -1.69 17.57
C GLU A 35 -2.04 -1.85 16.10
N THR A 36 -1.43 -2.99 15.74
CA THR A 36 -1.00 -3.26 14.37
C THR A 36 -2.21 -3.62 13.50
N GLU A 37 -2.39 -2.87 12.41
CA GLU A 37 -3.41 -3.14 11.39
C GLU A 37 -2.83 -3.93 10.22
N ILE A 38 -1.54 -3.74 9.92
CA ILE A 38 -0.83 -4.40 8.81
C ILE A 38 0.52 -4.93 9.28
N GLY A 39 0.71 -6.25 9.17
CA GLY A 39 2.00 -6.91 9.42
C GLY A 39 2.94 -6.92 8.21
N PRO A 40 4.19 -7.39 8.39
CA PRO A 40 5.15 -7.48 7.30
C PRO A 40 4.76 -8.54 6.25
N LEU A 41 5.41 -8.47 5.08
CA LEU A 41 5.33 -9.52 4.08
C LEU A 41 6.12 -10.76 4.53
N ILE A 42 5.68 -11.93 4.07
CA ILE A 42 6.18 -13.24 4.53
C ILE A 42 7.71 -13.44 4.40
N ASN A 43 8.36 -12.83 3.41
CA ASN A 43 9.81 -12.91 3.24
C ASN A 43 10.36 -11.83 2.27
N ALA A 44 11.69 -11.72 2.22
CA ALA A 44 12.40 -10.77 1.36
C ALA A 44 12.12 -10.95 -0.14
N ARG A 45 11.91 -12.20 -0.61
CA ARG A 45 11.58 -12.47 -2.01
C ARG A 45 10.22 -11.90 -2.39
N GLN A 46 9.21 -12.06 -1.53
CA GLN A 46 7.88 -11.48 -1.74
C GLN A 46 7.92 -9.96 -1.64
N ALA A 47 8.67 -9.40 -0.69
CA ALA A 47 8.87 -7.96 -0.61
C ALA A 47 9.51 -7.39 -1.89
N GLY A 48 10.55 -8.04 -2.42
CA GLY A 48 11.17 -7.65 -3.68
C GLY A 48 10.20 -7.73 -4.87
N LYS A 49 9.36 -8.75 -4.93
CA LYS A 49 8.33 -8.89 -5.98
C LYS A 49 7.32 -7.74 -5.93
N VAL A 50 6.84 -7.38 -4.74
CA VAL A 50 5.87 -6.28 -4.56
C VAL A 50 6.49 -4.93 -4.94
N VAL A 51 7.71 -4.65 -4.49
CA VAL A 51 8.45 -3.43 -4.89
C VAL A 51 8.66 -3.38 -6.40
N GLY A 52 8.94 -4.53 -7.03
CA GLY A 52 9.04 -4.66 -8.48
C GLY A 52 7.76 -4.24 -9.22
N TYR A 53 6.58 -4.66 -8.74
CA TYR A 53 5.30 -4.24 -9.33
C TYR A 53 5.01 -2.76 -9.14
N ILE A 54 5.34 -2.18 -7.97
CA ILE A 54 5.21 -0.73 -7.76
C ILE A 54 6.06 0.03 -8.76
N LYS A 55 7.32 -0.39 -8.95
CA LYS A 55 8.22 0.21 -9.94
C LYS A 55 7.67 0.09 -11.36
N ALA A 56 7.25 -1.11 -11.77
CA ALA A 56 6.70 -1.35 -13.10
C ALA A 56 5.49 -0.46 -13.38
N GLY A 57 4.55 -0.34 -12.44
CA GLY A 57 3.38 0.54 -12.60
C GLY A 57 3.78 2.00 -12.84
N ARG A 58 4.76 2.52 -12.10
CA ARG A 58 5.28 3.89 -12.30
C ARG A 58 5.98 4.05 -13.65
N ASP A 59 6.80 3.08 -14.04
CA ASP A 59 7.50 3.07 -15.33
C ASP A 59 6.50 3.03 -16.51
N GLU A 60 5.36 2.37 -16.32
CA GLU A 60 4.25 2.29 -17.30
C GLU A 60 3.30 3.50 -17.27
N GLY A 61 3.54 4.48 -16.39
CA GLY A 61 2.79 5.74 -16.33
C GLY A 61 1.65 5.78 -15.31
N ALA A 62 1.55 4.81 -14.41
CA ALA A 62 0.60 4.87 -13.30
C ALA A 62 1.02 5.89 -12.25
N GLU A 63 0.03 6.57 -11.67
CA GLU A 63 0.24 7.50 -10.56
C GLU A 63 0.26 6.76 -9.22
N LEU A 64 1.30 6.98 -8.42
CA LEU A 64 1.42 6.43 -7.07
C LEU A 64 0.82 7.44 -6.07
N ILE A 65 -0.42 7.21 -5.65
CA ILE A 65 -1.17 8.14 -4.79
C ILE A 65 -0.83 7.96 -3.29
N ALA A 66 -0.44 6.77 -2.85
CA ALA A 66 -0.10 6.50 -1.45
C ALA A 66 0.95 5.38 -1.32
N GLY A 67 1.81 5.50 -0.31
CA GLY A 67 2.84 4.51 0.01
C GLY A 67 3.89 4.35 -1.09
N GLY A 68 4.23 3.11 -1.42
CA GLY A 68 5.13 2.75 -2.52
C GLY A 68 6.63 2.81 -2.21
N SER A 69 7.01 3.14 -0.97
CA SER A 69 8.33 2.90 -0.41
C SER A 69 8.31 1.69 0.51
N ARG A 70 9.46 1.01 0.62
CA ARG A 70 9.65 -0.04 1.61
C ARG A 70 10.05 0.62 2.92
N LEU A 71 9.36 0.26 4.00
CA LEU A 71 9.71 0.68 5.35
C LEU A 71 10.89 -0.15 5.88
N THR A 72 11.80 0.50 6.61
CA THR A 72 13.11 -0.11 6.97
C THR A 72 13.58 0.09 8.42
N GLY A 73 12.94 0.96 9.20
CA GLY A 73 13.24 1.20 10.62
C GLY A 73 12.42 0.36 11.59
N GLU A 74 12.64 0.57 12.89
CA GLU A 74 11.99 -0.16 14.00
C GLU A 74 10.74 0.60 14.51
N PRO A 75 9.55 -0.02 14.65
CA PRO A 75 9.15 -1.42 14.42
C PRO A 75 8.33 -1.65 13.13
N TYR A 76 8.42 -0.76 12.13
CA TYR A 76 8.51 -0.96 10.67
C TYR A 76 8.21 0.39 9.96
N ASP A 77 9.03 1.39 10.33
CA ASP A 77 8.88 2.87 10.27
C ASP A 77 7.68 3.45 11.03
#